data_AF-A0A382TQV8-F1
#
_entry.id   AF-A0A382TQV8-F1
#
_cell.length_a   1.000
_cell.length_b   1.000
_cell.length_c   1.000
_cell.angle_alpha   90.00
_cell.angle_beta   90.00
_cell.angle_gamma   90.00
#
_symmetry.space_group_name_H-M   'P 1'
#
loop_
_entity.id
_entity.type
_entity.pdbx_description
1 polymer ?
#
loop_
_entity_poly.entity_id
_entity_poly.type
_entity_poly.pdbx_seq_one_letter_code
_entity_poly.pdbx_strand_id
1 'polypeptide(L)'
;KKHATSKIRIFDDLQNVNTSGFRGEALPSIASISRLRMATAAKDSKLGTRITIEGENEPNIEDFATPQGTKIEVADLFFNTPVRSKYLKRISTELQHIVKIVTIEAIRRPDVAFNLEHGERKIIDAPKSDLKTRIGVLLGNDAAKELIEIKGDSEDFQIRGFLTKPAISRRTTSGLYLHINGRPVQARNVCYSIKGAYGSLLHDGHFPLGALFIEIPKSDVDVNVHPAKTIVRIAKEEHVNKKIRVVINETLAEHALIAHVDLSGSKTSFDSITDANTKTKQRQLNNIDSFQQEFEVDF
;
A
#
# COMPACT_ATOMS: atom_id res chain seq x y z
N LYS A 1 -9.38 27.58 1.06
CA LYS A 1 -10.69 27.75 0.38
C LYS A 1 -11.24 26.38 -0.01
N LYS A 2 -12.55 26.13 0.17
CA LYS A 2 -13.24 24.91 -0.33
C LYS A 2 -13.32 24.95 -1.87
N HIS A 3 -13.40 23.77 -2.51
CA HIS A 3 -13.51 23.61 -3.96
C HIS A 3 -12.39 24.27 -4.80
N ALA A 4 -11.22 24.51 -4.20
CA ALA A 4 -10.07 25.06 -4.88
C ALA A 4 -9.07 23.94 -5.21
N THR A 5 -8.85 23.68 -6.50
CA THR A 5 -7.89 22.67 -6.96
C THR A 5 -7.09 23.19 -8.15
N SER A 6 -5.82 22.81 -8.23
CA SER A 6 -4.98 23.04 -9.41
C SER A 6 -4.97 21.87 -10.40
N LYS A 7 -5.69 20.78 -10.10
CA LYS A 7 -5.52 19.47 -10.74
C LYS A 7 -6.55 19.14 -11.83
N ILE A 8 -7.64 19.89 -11.88
CA ILE A 8 -8.64 19.87 -12.95
C ILE A 8 -9.04 21.32 -13.23
N ARG A 9 -9.21 21.66 -14.50
CA ARG A 9 -9.57 23.01 -14.96
C ARG A 9 -10.85 23.01 -15.79
N ILE A 10 -11.14 21.91 -16.48
CA ILE A 10 -12.34 21.76 -17.33
C ILE A 10 -13.11 20.48 -16.99
N PHE A 11 -14.39 20.41 -17.38
CA PHE A 11 -15.27 19.29 -17.08
C PHE A 11 -14.76 17.95 -17.64
N ASP A 12 -14.17 17.98 -18.83
CA ASP A 12 -13.61 16.78 -19.48
C ASP A 12 -12.40 16.19 -18.73
N ASP A 13 -11.72 16.98 -17.90
CA ASP A 13 -10.65 16.47 -17.03
C ASP A 13 -11.20 15.45 -16.02
N LEU A 14 -12.49 15.54 -15.66
CA LEU A 14 -13.15 14.64 -14.70
C LEU A 14 -13.14 13.18 -15.18
N GLN A 15 -13.22 12.97 -16.50
CA GLN A 15 -13.18 11.65 -17.14
C GLN A 15 -11.75 11.12 -17.29
N ASN A 16 -10.73 11.98 -17.18
CA ASN A 16 -9.33 11.67 -17.40
C ASN A 16 -8.43 11.95 -16.18
N VAL A 17 -8.99 12.00 -14.97
CA VAL A 17 -8.21 12.39 -13.78
C VAL A 17 -7.12 11.37 -13.45
N ASN A 18 -5.88 11.71 -13.82
CA ASN A 18 -4.67 10.95 -13.51
C ASN A 18 -4.06 11.30 -12.14
N THR A 19 -4.73 12.13 -11.33
CA THR A 19 -4.24 12.55 -10.01
C THR A 19 -5.01 11.88 -8.86
N SER A 20 -4.37 11.68 -7.70
CA SER A 20 -4.99 11.02 -6.53
C SER A 20 -6.12 11.81 -5.86
N GLY A 21 -6.42 13.04 -6.31
CA GLY A 21 -7.55 13.81 -5.80
C GLY A 21 -7.75 15.09 -6.58
N PHE A 22 -8.99 15.56 -6.71
CA PHE A 22 -9.34 16.69 -7.58
C PHE A 22 -10.47 17.58 -7.03
N ARG A 23 -11.02 17.26 -5.85
CA ARG A 23 -12.19 17.97 -5.31
C ARG A 23 -11.86 19.33 -4.67
N GLY A 24 -10.59 19.56 -4.31
CA GLY A 24 -10.18 20.79 -3.61
C GLY A 24 -10.74 20.92 -2.19
N GLU A 25 -11.12 19.80 -1.57
CA GLU A 25 -11.84 19.78 -0.29
C GLU A 25 -11.00 19.25 0.88
N ALA A 26 -9.89 18.55 0.62
CA ALA A 26 -9.14 17.82 1.64
C ALA A 26 -8.61 18.73 2.75
N LEU A 27 -7.73 19.69 2.42
CA LEU A 27 -7.13 20.58 3.42
C LEU A 27 -8.16 21.47 4.14
N PRO A 28 -9.14 22.10 3.46
CA PRO A 28 -10.19 22.85 4.15
C PRO A 28 -11.00 22.00 5.13
N SER A 29 -11.32 20.76 4.77
CA SER A 29 -12.10 19.86 5.63
C SER A 29 -11.31 19.38 6.84
N ILE A 30 -10.00 19.15 6.69
CA ILE A 30 -9.12 18.80 7.81
C ILE A 30 -8.95 20.01 8.73
N ALA A 31 -8.67 21.20 8.18
CA ALA A 31 -8.49 22.43 8.95
C ALA A 31 -9.73 22.76 9.81
N SER A 32 -10.95 22.59 9.27
CA SER A 32 -12.20 22.90 10.01
C SER A 32 -12.40 22.09 11.30
N ILE A 33 -11.70 20.96 11.46
CA ILE A 33 -11.82 20.05 12.61
C ILE A 33 -10.51 19.84 13.36
N SER A 34 -9.48 20.66 13.12
CA SER A 34 -8.16 20.48 13.73
C SER A 34 -7.44 21.81 13.92
N ARG A 35 -6.28 21.78 14.57
CA ARG A 35 -5.29 22.86 14.54
C ARG A 35 -4.27 22.50 13.45
N LEU A 36 -4.39 23.14 12.29
CA LEU A 36 -3.55 22.87 11.12
C LEU A 36 -2.46 23.94 11.00
N ARG A 37 -1.22 23.49 10.80
CA ARG A 37 -0.10 24.34 10.38
C ARG A 37 0.48 23.80 9.08
N MET A 38 0.77 24.68 8.15
CA MET A 38 1.37 24.34 6.87
C MET A 38 2.51 25.30 6.59
N ALA A 39 3.70 24.77 6.33
CA ALA A 39 4.84 25.54 5.86
C ALA A 39 5.18 25.07 4.44
N THR A 40 5.39 26.00 3.51
CA THR A 40 5.73 25.64 2.14
C THR A 40 6.66 26.65 1.49
N ALA A 41 7.58 26.16 0.65
CA ALA A 41 8.41 26.98 -0.20
C ALA A 41 8.50 26.34 -1.59
N ALA A 42 8.22 27.14 -2.62
CA ALA A 42 8.39 26.73 -4.00
C ALA A 42 9.88 26.55 -4.34
N LYS A 43 10.15 25.81 -5.41
CA LYS A 43 11.52 25.68 -5.94
C LYS A 43 12.07 27.08 -6.24
N ASP A 44 13.32 27.31 -5.83
CA ASP A 44 14.05 28.57 -6.04
C ASP A 44 13.45 29.81 -5.34
N SER A 45 12.47 29.62 -4.45
CA SER A 45 11.95 30.71 -3.63
C SER A 45 12.92 31.08 -2.51
N LYS A 46 13.21 32.38 -2.37
CA LYS A 46 14.05 32.91 -1.27
C LYS A 46 13.32 32.96 0.07
N LEU A 47 11.99 32.89 0.05
CA LEU A 47 11.12 33.00 1.22
C LEU A 47 9.99 31.98 1.11
N GLY A 48 9.69 31.30 2.21
CA GLY A 48 8.54 30.41 2.30
C GLY A 48 7.34 31.11 2.92
N THR A 49 6.23 30.38 3.00
CA THR A 49 5.00 30.84 3.61
C THR A 49 4.57 29.86 4.69
N ARG A 50 4.16 30.37 5.85
CA ARG A 50 3.47 29.60 6.88
C ARG A 50 2.01 30.02 6.94
N ILE A 51 1.15 29.00 7.01
CA ILE A 51 -0.29 29.14 7.12
C ILE A 51 -0.70 28.39 8.38
N THR A 52 -1.36 29.09 9.32
CA THR A 52 -1.91 28.51 10.54
C THR A 52 -3.42 28.70 10.57
N ILE A 53 -4.16 27.62 10.84
CA ILE A 53 -5.62 27.60 10.89
C ILE A 53 -6.06 26.79 12.11
N GLU A 54 -7.00 27.33 12.88
CA GLU A 54 -7.63 26.63 13.99
C GLU A 54 -9.13 26.50 13.75
N GLY A 55 -9.61 25.30 13.43
CA GLY A 55 -11.02 25.08 13.12
C GLY A 55 -11.51 25.93 11.94
N GLU A 56 -12.60 26.65 12.13
CA GLU A 56 -13.22 27.51 11.10
C GLU A 56 -12.71 28.96 11.12
N ASN A 57 -11.69 29.27 11.93
CA ASN A 57 -11.13 30.62 12.01
C ASN A 57 -10.42 31.01 10.69
N GLU A 58 -10.23 32.32 10.51
CA GLU A 58 -9.47 32.84 9.38
C GLU A 58 -8.01 32.35 9.41
N PRO A 59 -7.42 32.02 8.24
CA PRO A 59 -6.04 31.60 8.17
C PRO A 59 -5.10 32.77 8.50
N ASN A 60 -4.20 32.56 9.46
CA ASN A 60 -3.04 33.44 9.62
C ASN A 60 -1.98 33.04 8.59
N ILE A 61 -1.54 33.99 7.77
CA ILE A 61 -0.57 33.79 6.69
C ILE A 61 0.59 34.73 6.91
N GLU A 62 1.80 34.19 6.97
CA GLU A 62 3.01 34.96 7.21
C GLU A 62 4.20 34.41 6.44
N ASP A 63 5.19 35.27 6.23
CA ASP A 63 6.49 34.88 5.69
C ASP A 63 7.22 33.97 6.68
N PHE A 64 7.79 32.88 6.18
CA PHE A 64 8.42 31.89 7.04
C PHE A 64 9.60 31.21 6.36
N ALA A 65 10.75 31.16 7.04
CA ALA A 65 11.92 30.45 6.56
C ALA A 65 11.69 28.94 6.66
N THR A 66 11.60 28.26 5.52
CA THR A 66 11.40 26.81 5.41
C THR A 66 12.12 26.28 4.18
N PRO A 67 12.68 25.06 4.22
CA PRO A 67 13.28 24.46 3.03
C PRO A 67 12.25 24.25 1.92
N GLN A 68 12.73 24.07 0.69
CA GLN A 68 11.87 23.72 -0.44
C GLN A 68 10.99 22.51 -0.11
N GLY A 69 9.70 22.62 -0.41
CA GLY A 69 8.71 21.56 -0.19
C GLY A 69 7.49 22.05 0.58
N THR A 70 6.78 21.10 1.19
CA THR A 70 5.60 21.37 2.02
C THR A 70 5.61 20.47 3.24
N LYS A 71 5.48 21.07 4.42
CA LYS A 71 5.22 20.38 5.69
C LYS A 71 3.80 20.70 6.13
N ILE A 72 3.05 19.68 6.52
CA ILE A 72 1.69 19.82 7.05
C ILE A 72 1.65 19.14 8.42
N GLU A 73 1.22 19.90 9.42
CA GLU A 73 1.03 19.46 10.79
C GLU A 73 -0.46 19.56 11.12
N VAL A 74 -1.03 18.48 11.64
CA VAL A 74 -2.44 18.41 12.06
C VAL A 74 -2.45 18.00 13.52
N ALA A 75 -2.80 18.93 14.39
CA ALA A 75 -2.89 18.73 15.84
C ALA A 75 -4.34 18.75 16.30
N ASP A 76 -4.60 18.11 17.45
CA ASP A 76 -5.91 18.06 18.12
C ASP A 76 -7.08 17.77 17.17
N LEU A 77 -6.97 16.66 16.42
CA LEU A 77 -8.02 16.24 15.50
C LEU A 77 -9.34 16.06 16.27
N PHE A 78 -10.40 16.69 15.76
CA PHE A 78 -11.74 16.77 16.34
C PHE A 78 -11.89 17.62 17.62
N PHE A 79 -10.93 18.50 17.96
CA PHE A 79 -11.01 19.34 19.18
C PHE A 79 -12.31 20.14 19.33
N ASN A 80 -12.87 20.61 18.21
CA ASN A 80 -14.12 21.39 18.15
C ASN A 80 -15.34 20.53 17.76
N THR A 81 -15.19 19.21 17.63
CA THR A 81 -16.26 18.25 17.31
C THR A 81 -16.23 17.03 18.25
N PRO A 82 -16.57 17.20 19.54
CA PRO A 82 -16.37 16.16 20.57
C PRO A 82 -17.15 14.87 20.32
N VAL A 83 -18.31 14.95 19.66
CA VAL A 83 -19.07 13.76 19.25
C VAL A 83 -18.28 12.91 18.25
N ARG A 84 -17.59 13.53 17.29
CA ARG A 84 -16.74 12.81 16.31
C ARG A 84 -15.52 12.20 16.98
N SER A 85 -14.94 12.88 17.97
CA SER A 85 -13.81 12.34 18.74
C SER A 85 -14.15 11.01 19.42
N LYS A 86 -15.41 10.78 19.82
CA LYS A 86 -15.85 9.50 20.44
C LYS A 86 -15.87 8.32 19.45
N TYR A 87 -15.81 8.57 18.14
CA TYR A 87 -15.74 7.52 17.12
C TYR A 87 -14.31 7.06 16.83
N LEU A 88 -13.29 7.76 17.35
CA LEU A 88 -11.91 7.28 17.27
C LEU A 88 -11.81 5.94 17.98
N LYS A 89 -11.24 4.95 17.29
CA LYS A 89 -10.93 3.66 17.89
C LYS A 89 -9.71 3.79 18.80
N ARG A 90 -9.28 2.67 19.37
CA ARG A 90 -7.99 2.59 20.09
C ARG A 90 -6.85 3.05 19.17
N ILE A 91 -5.84 3.67 19.75
CA ILE A 91 -4.66 4.20 19.03
C ILE A 91 -4.05 3.13 18.11
N SER A 92 -3.93 1.89 18.59
CA SER A 92 -3.41 0.77 17.79
C SER A 92 -4.22 0.51 16.52
N THR A 93 -5.55 0.60 16.58
CA THR A 93 -6.42 0.39 15.41
C THR A 93 -6.30 1.52 14.40
N GLU A 94 -6.26 2.78 14.84
CA GLU A 94 -6.08 3.91 13.92
C GLU A 94 -4.68 3.90 13.31
N LEU A 95 -3.66 3.53 14.08
CA LEU A 95 -2.31 3.35 13.58
C LEU A 95 -2.25 2.27 12.50
N GLN A 96 -2.93 1.13 12.69
CA GLN A 96 -3.03 0.09 11.65
C GLN A 96 -3.68 0.60 10.36
N HIS A 97 -4.69 1.47 10.46
CA HIS A 97 -5.27 2.12 9.27
C HIS A 97 -4.27 3.05 8.57
N ILE A 98 -3.52 3.86 9.33
CA ILE A 98 -2.48 4.75 8.79
C ILE A 98 -1.39 3.96 8.09
N VAL A 99 -0.85 2.94 8.77
CA VAL A 99 0.17 2.03 8.23
C VAL A 99 -0.31 1.43 6.92
N LYS A 100 -1.54 0.91 6.86
CA LYS A 100 -2.10 0.35 5.63
C LYS A 100 -2.13 1.35 4.48
N ILE A 101 -2.55 2.60 4.73
CA ILE A 101 -2.62 3.65 3.70
C ILE A 101 -1.20 3.99 3.20
N VAL A 102 -0.25 4.17 4.11
CA VAL A 102 1.14 4.50 3.75
C VAL A 102 1.78 3.35 2.97
N THR A 103 1.55 2.09 3.38
CA THR A 103 2.04 0.90 2.66
C THR A 103 1.48 0.83 1.24
N ILE A 104 0.18 1.09 1.06
CA ILE A 104 -0.45 1.13 -0.27
C ILE A 104 0.24 2.17 -1.17
N GLU A 105 0.41 3.40 -0.69
CA GLU A 105 1.04 4.46 -1.49
C GLU A 105 2.54 4.20 -1.73
N ALA A 106 3.23 3.61 -0.76
CA ALA A 106 4.64 3.23 -0.90
C ALA A 106 4.84 2.13 -1.96
N ILE A 107 3.95 1.13 -2.00
CA ILE A 107 3.94 0.10 -3.07
C ILE A 107 3.64 0.73 -4.43
N ARG A 108 2.68 1.65 -4.47
CA ARG A 108 2.27 2.34 -5.70
C ARG A 108 3.37 3.22 -6.29
N ARG A 109 4.23 3.80 -5.43
CA ARG A 109 5.30 4.74 -5.79
C ARG A 109 6.66 4.27 -5.28
N PRO A 110 7.23 3.20 -5.86
CA PRO A 110 8.56 2.71 -5.47
C PRO A 110 9.67 3.74 -5.78
N ASP A 111 9.40 4.67 -6.69
CA ASP A 111 10.27 5.79 -7.06
C ASP A 111 10.41 6.88 -5.98
N VAL A 112 9.57 6.84 -4.93
CA VAL A 112 9.56 7.79 -3.81
C VAL A 112 9.90 7.08 -2.51
N ALA A 113 10.68 7.72 -1.64
CA ALA A 113 10.97 7.21 -0.31
C ALA A 113 9.82 7.52 0.67
N PHE A 114 9.46 6.57 1.52
CA PHE A 114 8.41 6.71 2.54
C PHE A 114 8.97 6.37 3.92
N ASN A 115 8.67 7.23 4.90
CA ASN A 115 8.96 7.01 6.31
C ASN A 115 7.67 7.20 7.11
N LEU A 116 7.41 6.30 8.07
CA LEU A 116 6.32 6.43 9.04
C LEU A 116 6.85 6.16 10.43
N GLU A 117 6.62 7.11 11.34
CA GLU A 117 7.08 7.06 12.72
C GLU A 117 5.89 7.26 13.67
N HIS A 118 5.94 6.59 14.82
CA HIS A 118 4.98 6.78 15.90
C HIS A 118 5.75 6.86 17.23
N GLY A 119 5.74 8.04 17.85
CA GLY A 119 6.66 8.35 18.94
C GLY A 119 8.10 8.23 18.45
N GLU A 120 8.92 7.44 19.15
CA GLU A 120 10.32 7.19 18.80
C GLU A 120 10.53 5.98 17.89
N ARG A 121 9.47 5.24 17.57
CA ARG A 121 9.55 4.01 16.77
C ARG A 121 9.35 4.29 15.29
N LYS A 122 10.29 3.81 14.48
CA LYS A 122 10.18 3.77 13.02
C LYS A 122 9.36 2.54 12.61
N ILE A 123 8.18 2.77 12.04
CA ILE A 123 7.25 1.70 11.63
C ILE A 123 7.47 1.33 10.17
N ILE A 124 7.63 2.31 9.29
CA ILE A 124 7.98 2.11 7.88
C ILE A 124 9.25 2.90 7.59
N ASP A 125 10.22 2.23 6.99
CA ASP A 125 11.43 2.82 6.41
C ASP A 125 11.65 2.22 5.02
N ALA A 126 11.14 2.92 4.01
CA ALA A 126 11.01 2.42 2.66
C ALA A 126 11.75 3.37 1.69
N PRO A 127 13.08 3.22 1.51
CA PRO A 127 13.87 4.06 0.62
C PRO A 127 13.46 3.84 -0.84
N LYS A 128 13.71 4.81 -1.73
CA LYS A 128 13.46 4.63 -3.18
C LYS A 128 14.12 3.35 -3.70
N SER A 129 13.39 2.51 -4.42
CA SER A 129 13.88 1.23 -4.94
C SER A 129 13.10 0.78 -6.17
N ASP A 130 13.42 -0.40 -6.72
CA ASP A 130 12.52 -1.11 -7.62
C ASP A 130 11.31 -1.68 -6.85
N LEU A 131 10.30 -2.15 -7.60
CA LEU A 131 9.05 -2.65 -7.04
C LEU A 131 9.23 -3.92 -6.19
N LYS A 132 10.09 -4.86 -6.61
CA LYS A 132 10.30 -6.11 -5.88
C LYS A 132 10.92 -5.82 -4.52
N THR A 133 11.97 -5.00 -4.49
CA THR A 133 12.61 -4.55 -3.26
C THR A 133 11.64 -3.77 -2.37
N ARG A 134 10.82 -2.88 -2.94
CA ARG A 134 9.79 -2.12 -2.21
C ARG A 134 8.80 -3.04 -1.52
N ILE A 135 8.28 -4.04 -2.23
CA ILE A 135 7.35 -5.03 -1.65
C ILE A 135 8.05 -5.84 -0.57
N GLY A 136 9.29 -6.30 -0.80
CA GLY A 136 10.06 -7.04 0.19
C GLY A 136 10.30 -6.29 1.49
N VAL A 137 10.65 -4.99 1.41
CA VAL A 137 10.83 -4.12 2.58
C VAL A 137 9.54 -3.96 3.37
N LEU A 138 8.39 -3.83 2.69
CA LEU A 138 7.10 -3.57 3.34
C LEU A 138 6.44 -4.84 3.89
N LEU A 139 6.61 -5.98 3.23
CA LEU A 139 5.97 -7.25 3.62
C LEU A 139 6.87 -8.15 4.46
N GLY A 140 8.15 -7.79 4.60
CA GLY A 140 9.11 -8.49 5.43
C GLY A 140 10.08 -9.39 4.66
N ASN A 141 11.18 -9.71 5.33
CA ASN A 141 12.28 -10.51 4.76
C ASN A 141 11.84 -11.90 4.27
N ASP A 142 10.89 -12.53 4.96
CA ASP A 142 10.41 -13.86 4.56
C ASP A 142 9.62 -13.79 3.26
N ALA A 143 8.77 -12.77 3.09
CA ALA A 143 8.08 -12.51 1.83
C ALA A 143 9.09 -12.15 0.72
N ALA A 144 10.07 -11.29 1.00
CA ALA A 144 11.04 -10.81 0.02
C ALA A 144 11.80 -11.94 -0.72
N LYS A 145 12.14 -13.02 0.00
CA LYS A 145 12.84 -14.18 -0.56
C LYS A 145 11.97 -15.02 -1.49
N GLU A 146 10.66 -15.00 -1.27
CA GLU A 146 9.71 -15.84 -2.00
C GLU A 146 8.92 -15.07 -3.07
N LEU A 147 9.27 -13.81 -3.37
CA LEU A 147 8.61 -13.04 -4.42
C LEU A 147 8.99 -13.57 -5.82
N ILE A 148 7.97 -14.05 -6.53
CA ILE A 148 8.00 -14.38 -7.96
C ILE A 148 7.32 -13.28 -8.77
N GLU A 149 7.87 -12.99 -9.95
CA GLU A 149 7.29 -11.99 -10.85
C GLU A 149 6.07 -12.57 -11.54
N ILE A 150 4.95 -11.85 -11.49
CA ILE A 150 3.76 -12.17 -12.27
C ILE A 150 3.71 -11.19 -13.43
N LYS A 151 3.68 -11.71 -14.66
CA LYS A 151 3.54 -10.90 -15.87
C LYS A 151 2.62 -11.60 -16.86
N GLY A 152 1.68 -10.87 -17.42
CA GLY A 152 0.78 -11.38 -18.44
C GLY A 152 0.20 -10.25 -19.28
N ASP A 153 -0.03 -10.54 -20.55
CA ASP A 153 -0.64 -9.62 -21.50
C ASP A 153 -1.77 -10.34 -22.23
N SER A 154 -2.88 -9.65 -22.39
CA SER A 154 -4.06 -10.12 -23.11
C SER A 154 -4.84 -8.94 -23.65
N GLU A 155 -5.74 -9.18 -24.60
CA GLU A 155 -6.62 -8.14 -25.14
C GLU A 155 -7.49 -7.46 -24.06
N ASP A 156 -7.85 -8.19 -22.99
CA ASP A 156 -8.72 -7.68 -21.93
C ASP A 156 -7.97 -6.94 -20.81
N PHE A 157 -6.70 -7.26 -20.58
CA PHE A 157 -5.88 -6.64 -19.53
C PHE A 157 -4.39 -6.94 -19.69
N GLN A 158 -3.57 -6.08 -19.08
CA GLN A 158 -2.17 -6.33 -18.76
C GLN A 158 -2.01 -6.48 -17.26
N ILE A 159 -1.24 -7.48 -16.82
CA ILE A 159 -0.92 -7.69 -15.41
C ILE A 159 0.58 -7.71 -15.21
N ARG A 160 1.04 -7.04 -14.15
CA ARG A 160 2.42 -7.09 -13.68
C ARG A 160 2.47 -7.01 -12.17
N GLY A 161 3.51 -7.56 -11.56
CA GLY A 161 3.74 -7.41 -10.13
C GLY A 161 4.50 -8.59 -9.55
N PHE A 162 4.37 -8.77 -8.23
CA PHE A 162 5.04 -9.85 -7.52
C PHE A 162 4.09 -10.49 -6.52
N LEU A 163 4.09 -11.81 -6.46
CA LEU A 163 3.41 -12.60 -5.43
C LEU A 163 4.39 -13.54 -4.75
N THR A 164 4.11 -13.94 -3.52
CA THR A 164 4.92 -14.94 -2.83
C THR A 164 4.67 -16.34 -3.38
N LYS A 165 5.69 -17.19 -3.37
CA LYS A 165 5.52 -18.63 -3.53
C LYS A 165 4.61 -19.20 -2.43
N PRO A 166 4.00 -20.38 -2.63
CA PRO A 166 3.06 -20.96 -1.67
C PRO A 166 3.63 -21.15 -0.24
N ALA A 167 4.96 -21.28 -0.12
CA ALA A 167 5.66 -21.39 1.17
C ALA A 167 5.42 -20.20 2.12
N ILE A 168 5.11 -19.01 1.59
CA ILE A 168 4.79 -17.84 2.38
C ILE A 168 3.37 -17.38 2.02
N SER A 169 2.46 -17.53 2.98
CA SER A 169 1.04 -17.18 2.83
C SER A 169 0.41 -16.81 4.16
N ARG A 170 -0.78 -16.21 4.13
CA ARG A 170 -1.52 -15.80 5.35
C ARG A 170 -3.02 -16.02 5.25
N ARG A 171 -3.67 -16.21 6.40
CA ARG A 171 -5.13 -16.37 6.54
C ARG A 171 -5.96 -15.11 6.26
N THR A 172 -5.33 -14.06 5.71
CA THR A 172 -5.94 -12.74 5.49
C THR A 172 -5.48 -12.19 4.14
N THR A 173 -6.35 -11.39 3.52
CA THR A 173 -6.05 -10.66 2.28
C THR A 173 -5.24 -9.37 2.53
N SER A 174 -4.95 -9.01 3.78
CA SER A 174 -4.27 -7.74 4.12
C SER A 174 -2.86 -7.60 3.54
N GLY A 175 -2.21 -8.71 3.19
CA GLY A 175 -0.89 -8.70 2.54
C GLY A 175 -0.93 -8.76 1.01
N LEU A 176 -2.12 -8.74 0.40
CA LEU A 176 -2.30 -8.75 -1.05
C LEU A 176 -2.80 -7.39 -1.52
N TYR A 177 -1.95 -6.67 -2.26
CA TYR A 177 -2.19 -5.29 -2.69
C TYR A 177 -2.54 -5.25 -4.18
N LEU A 178 -3.76 -4.84 -4.50
CA LEU A 178 -4.22 -4.78 -5.89
C LEU A 178 -4.34 -3.33 -6.36
N HIS A 179 -3.84 -3.08 -7.56
CA HIS A 179 -4.00 -1.82 -8.26
C HIS A 179 -4.64 -2.06 -9.61
N ILE A 180 -5.70 -1.32 -9.92
CA ILE A 180 -6.34 -1.33 -11.24
C ILE A 180 -6.22 0.06 -11.86
N ASN A 181 -5.65 0.16 -13.06
CA ASN A 181 -5.41 1.43 -13.76
C ASN A 181 -4.70 2.45 -12.87
N GLY A 182 -3.64 1.99 -12.21
CA GLY A 182 -2.86 2.76 -11.24
C GLY A 182 -3.59 3.17 -9.96
N ARG A 183 -4.81 2.70 -9.66
CA ARG A 183 -5.55 2.99 -8.40
C ARG A 183 -5.55 1.79 -7.45
N PRO A 184 -5.30 1.97 -6.14
CA PRO A 184 -5.44 0.87 -5.19
C PRO A 184 -6.91 0.49 -5.01
N VAL A 185 -7.20 -0.81 -5.05
CA VAL A 185 -8.56 -1.35 -5.00
C VAL A 185 -8.71 -2.47 -3.98
N GLN A 186 -9.92 -2.61 -3.44
CA GLN A 186 -10.34 -3.73 -2.60
C GLN A 186 -11.22 -4.67 -3.42
N ALA A 187 -10.62 -5.33 -4.41
CA ALA A 187 -11.30 -6.25 -5.32
C ALA A 187 -11.33 -7.67 -4.74
N ARG A 188 -12.26 -7.96 -3.83
CA ARG A 188 -12.35 -9.27 -3.14
C ARG A 188 -12.39 -10.44 -4.13
N ASN A 189 -13.21 -10.34 -5.17
CA ASN A 189 -13.35 -11.39 -6.18
C ASN A 189 -12.02 -11.69 -6.89
N VAL A 190 -11.23 -10.65 -7.17
CA VAL A 190 -9.88 -10.79 -7.75
C VAL A 190 -8.95 -11.46 -6.74
N CYS A 191 -8.98 -11.07 -5.46
CA CYS A 191 -8.21 -11.74 -4.40
C CYS A 191 -8.55 -13.25 -4.29
N TYR A 192 -9.83 -13.61 -4.31
CA TYR A 192 -10.25 -15.01 -4.30
C TYR A 192 -9.90 -15.74 -5.60
N SER A 193 -9.86 -15.03 -6.73
CA SER A 193 -9.39 -15.60 -8.00
C SER A 193 -7.90 -15.90 -7.96
N ILE A 194 -7.09 -15.00 -7.39
CA ILE A 194 -5.66 -15.21 -7.14
C ILE A 194 -5.46 -16.41 -6.20
N LYS A 195 -6.19 -16.47 -5.08
CA LYS A 195 -6.18 -17.66 -4.20
C LYS A 195 -6.53 -18.93 -4.98
N GLY A 196 -7.58 -18.89 -5.80
CA GLY A 196 -8.00 -20.02 -6.62
C GLY A 196 -6.95 -20.49 -7.63
N ALA A 197 -6.10 -19.57 -8.14
CA ALA A 197 -5.01 -19.91 -9.05
C ALA A 197 -3.93 -20.77 -8.39
N TYR A 198 -3.69 -20.55 -7.08
CA TYR A 198 -2.77 -21.37 -6.28
C TYR A 198 -3.39 -22.73 -5.90
N GLY A 199 -4.72 -22.83 -5.87
CA GLY A 199 -5.42 -24.08 -5.59
C GLY A 199 -4.98 -24.74 -4.28
N SER A 200 -4.61 -26.02 -4.35
CA SER A 200 -4.16 -26.83 -3.21
C SER A 200 -2.72 -26.53 -2.74
N LEU A 201 -1.99 -25.66 -3.43
CA LEU A 201 -0.62 -25.28 -3.02
C LEU A 201 -0.63 -24.43 -1.74
N LEU A 202 -1.73 -23.74 -1.45
CA LEU A 202 -1.91 -22.96 -0.24
C LEU A 202 -2.61 -23.79 0.84
N HIS A 203 -2.25 -23.54 2.09
CA HIS A 203 -3.06 -23.98 3.22
C HIS A 203 -4.49 -23.40 3.12
N ASP A 204 -5.47 -24.14 3.61
CA ASP A 204 -6.86 -23.69 3.51
C ASP A 204 -7.05 -22.33 4.21
N GLY A 205 -7.87 -21.47 3.58
CA GLY A 205 -8.09 -20.10 4.01
C GLY A 205 -6.91 -19.14 3.77
N HIS A 206 -5.76 -19.58 3.25
CA HIS A 206 -4.61 -18.72 3.04
C HIS A 206 -4.61 -18.01 1.68
N PHE A 207 -3.89 -16.89 1.63
CA PHE A 207 -3.66 -16.04 0.47
C PHE A 207 -2.15 -15.80 0.33
N PRO A 208 -1.65 -15.68 -0.91
CA PRO A 208 -0.29 -15.20 -1.13
C PRO A 208 -0.18 -13.73 -0.72
N LEU A 209 1.05 -13.30 -0.47
CA LEU A 209 1.39 -11.90 -0.19
C LEU A 209 1.98 -11.28 -1.46
N GLY A 210 1.89 -9.96 -1.60
CA GLY A 210 2.52 -9.24 -2.70
C GLY A 210 1.64 -8.14 -3.27
N ALA A 211 2.00 -7.67 -4.45
CA ALA A 211 1.27 -6.61 -5.14
C ALA A 211 1.12 -6.89 -6.63
N LEU A 212 -0.08 -6.68 -7.17
CA LEU A 212 -0.38 -6.77 -8.59
C LEU A 212 -0.93 -5.45 -9.10
N PHE A 213 -0.50 -5.09 -10.30
CA PHE A 213 -0.92 -3.94 -11.07
C PHE A 213 -1.56 -4.45 -12.34
N ILE A 214 -2.86 -4.19 -12.48
CA ILE A 214 -3.69 -4.66 -13.57
C ILE A 214 -4.16 -3.44 -14.35
N GLU A 215 -3.79 -3.35 -15.62
CA GLU A 215 -4.28 -2.32 -16.53
C GLU A 215 -5.38 -2.95 -17.39
N ILE A 216 -6.57 -2.36 -17.34
CA ILE A 216 -7.78 -2.81 -18.05
C ILE A 216 -8.28 -1.63 -18.88
N PRO A 217 -8.75 -1.84 -20.12
CA PRO A 217 -9.36 -0.79 -20.93
C PRO A 217 -10.38 0.04 -20.13
N LYS A 218 -10.28 1.38 -20.22
CA LYS A 218 -11.13 2.30 -19.43
C LYS A 218 -12.63 2.10 -19.70
N SER A 219 -12.99 1.63 -20.89
CA SER A 219 -14.37 1.24 -21.27
C SER A 219 -14.94 0.14 -20.37
N ASP A 220 -14.08 -0.70 -19.82
CA ASP A 220 -14.43 -1.92 -19.10
C ASP A 220 -14.20 -1.79 -17.59
N VAL A 221 -13.91 -0.58 -17.08
CA VAL A 221 -13.77 -0.30 -15.66
C VAL A 221 -14.62 0.90 -15.25
N ASP A 222 -15.64 0.66 -14.43
CA ASP A 222 -16.39 1.72 -13.76
C ASP A 222 -15.80 1.99 -12.37
N VAL A 223 -15.23 3.20 -12.23
CA VAL A 223 -14.61 3.71 -11.00
C VAL A 223 -15.57 4.56 -10.14
N ASN A 224 -16.78 4.82 -10.61
CA ASN A 224 -17.75 5.73 -9.96
C ASN A 224 -18.71 4.99 -8.99
N VAL A 225 -18.27 3.89 -8.40
CA VAL A 225 -19.15 2.98 -7.63
C VAL A 225 -19.17 3.30 -6.13
N HIS A 226 -18.09 3.88 -5.58
CA HIS A 226 -17.98 4.16 -4.15
C HIS A 226 -17.33 5.53 -3.87
N PRO A 227 -17.78 6.28 -2.85
CA PRO A 227 -17.22 7.60 -2.51
C PRO A 227 -15.70 7.60 -2.28
N ALA A 228 -15.18 6.52 -1.67
CA ALA A 228 -13.74 6.33 -1.44
C ALA A 228 -12.94 5.82 -2.66
N LYS A 229 -13.63 5.48 -3.77
CA LYS A 229 -13.04 4.99 -5.04
C LYS A 229 -12.14 3.75 -4.94
N THR A 230 -12.22 3.03 -3.83
CA THR A 230 -11.50 1.79 -3.58
C THR A 230 -12.19 0.56 -4.18
N ILE A 231 -13.44 0.70 -4.62
CA ILE A 231 -14.22 -0.36 -5.26
C ILE A 231 -14.40 0.03 -6.71
N VAL A 232 -13.97 -0.86 -7.61
CA VAL A 232 -14.16 -0.72 -9.05
C VAL A 232 -15.04 -1.86 -9.55
N ARG A 233 -15.89 -1.61 -10.54
CA ARG A 233 -16.62 -2.64 -11.26
C ARG A 233 -15.92 -2.90 -12.57
N ILE A 234 -15.59 -4.17 -12.81
CA ILE A 234 -14.92 -4.62 -14.04
C ILE A 234 -16.00 -5.23 -14.94
N ALA A 235 -16.09 -4.78 -16.18
CA ALA A 235 -16.96 -5.41 -17.17
C ALA A 235 -16.44 -6.83 -17.44
N LYS A 236 -17.35 -7.80 -17.56
CA LYS A 236 -17.01 -9.22 -17.75
C LYS A 236 -15.99 -9.73 -16.69
N GLU A 237 -16.13 -9.29 -15.44
CA GLU A 237 -15.21 -9.59 -14.34
C GLU A 237 -14.85 -11.08 -14.21
N GLU A 238 -15.81 -11.99 -14.43
CA GLU A 238 -15.56 -13.44 -14.38
C GLU A 238 -14.55 -13.90 -15.44
N HIS A 239 -14.65 -13.36 -16.65
CA HIS A 239 -13.75 -13.66 -17.78
C HIS A 239 -12.34 -13.15 -17.49
N VAL A 240 -12.22 -11.90 -17.01
CA VAL A 240 -10.93 -11.33 -16.57
C VAL A 240 -10.31 -12.18 -15.47
N ASN A 241 -11.11 -12.57 -14.45
CA ASN A 241 -10.65 -13.42 -13.36
C ASN A 241 -10.19 -14.81 -13.81
N LYS A 242 -10.85 -15.41 -14.81
CA LYS A 242 -10.41 -16.68 -15.42
C LYS A 242 -9.04 -16.53 -16.07
N LYS A 243 -8.82 -15.48 -16.85
CA LYS A 243 -7.52 -15.22 -17.48
C LYS A 243 -6.42 -14.90 -16.47
N ILE A 244 -6.71 -14.10 -15.43
CA ILE A 244 -5.76 -13.86 -14.33
C ILE A 244 -5.34 -15.17 -13.66
N ARG A 245 -6.28 -16.09 -13.43
CA ARG A 245 -5.97 -17.42 -12.88
C ARG A 245 -5.00 -18.20 -13.76
N VAL A 246 -5.21 -18.18 -15.08
CA VAL A 246 -4.33 -18.87 -16.04
C VAL A 246 -2.91 -18.31 -15.96
N VAL A 247 -2.74 -16.99 -16.05
CA VAL A 247 -1.41 -16.34 -15.97
C VAL A 247 -0.66 -16.72 -14.70
N ILE A 248 -1.34 -16.67 -13.55
CA ILE A 248 -0.73 -17.01 -12.26
C ILE A 248 -0.39 -18.50 -12.19
N ASN A 249 -1.26 -19.38 -12.68
CA ASN A 249 -1.03 -20.82 -12.66
C ASN A 249 0.17 -21.22 -13.53
N GLU A 250 0.26 -20.66 -14.75
CA GLU A 250 1.39 -20.86 -15.66
C GLU A 250 2.71 -20.38 -15.02
N THR A 251 2.70 -19.20 -14.41
CA THR A 251 3.88 -18.65 -13.72
C THR A 251 4.31 -19.55 -12.54
N LEU A 252 3.35 -20.06 -11.76
CA LEU A 252 3.63 -20.98 -10.66
C LEU A 252 4.21 -22.31 -11.16
N ALA A 253 3.68 -22.86 -12.27
CA ALA A 253 4.17 -24.09 -12.86
C ALA A 253 5.60 -23.93 -13.39
N GLU A 254 5.92 -22.82 -14.06
CA GLU A 254 7.27 -22.50 -14.52
C GLU A 254 8.27 -22.45 -13.35
N HIS A 255 7.92 -21.74 -12.27
CA HIS A 255 8.77 -21.67 -11.09
C HIS A 255 8.91 -23.00 -10.34
N ALA A 256 7.90 -23.88 -10.38
CA ALA A 256 8.00 -25.22 -9.82
C ALA A 256 8.97 -26.10 -10.61
N LEU A 257 8.96 -26.01 -11.95
CA LEU A 257 9.89 -26.74 -12.82
C LEU A 257 11.35 -26.30 -12.57
N ILE A 258 11.61 -24.98 -12.45
CA ILE A 258 12.95 -24.45 -12.16
C ILE A 258 13.49 -25.01 -10.84
N ALA A 259 12.66 -25.03 -9.79
CA ALA A 259 13.06 -25.57 -8.49
C ALA A 259 13.46 -27.06 -8.55
N HIS A 260 12.79 -27.85 -9.41
CA HIS A 260 13.15 -29.26 -9.62
C HIS A 260 14.44 -29.44 -10.43
N VAL A 261 14.75 -28.55 -11.39
CA VAL A 261 15.98 -28.62 -12.18
C VAL A 261 17.21 -28.31 -11.32
N ASP A 262 17.14 -27.30 -10.44
CA ASP A 262 18.25 -26.89 -9.57
C ASP A 262 18.63 -27.95 -8.52
N LEU A 263 17.70 -28.83 -8.13
CA LEU A 263 17.96 -29.92 -7.17
C LEU A 263 18.88 -31.02 -7.73
N SER A 264 19.08 -31.09 -9.05
CA SER A 264 19.95 -32.08 -9.69
C SER A 264 21.44 -31.71 -9.66
N GLY A 265 21.77 -30.45 -9.39
CA GLY A 265 23.15 -29.93 -9.33
C GLY A 265 23.83 -30.03 -7.96
N SER A 266 23.07 -30.29 -6.88
CA SER A 266 23.61 -30.32 -5.52
C SER A 266 24.02 -31.73 -5.09
N LYS A 267 25.16 -32.20 -5.59
CA LYS A 267 25.91 -33.28 -4.90
C LYS A 267 26.62 -32.67 -3.69
N THR A 268 26.01 -32.75 -2.52
CA THR A 268 26.71 -32.54 -1.25
C THR A 268 26.53 -33.77 -0.37
N SER A 269 27.65 -34.43 -0.11
CA SER A 269 27.80 -35.54 0.82
C SER A 269 27.43 -35.10 2.23
N PHE A 270 26.69 -35.96 2.93
CA PHE A 270 26.49 -35.84 4.36
C PHE A 270 27.76 -36.28 5.08
N ASP A 271 28.58 -35.32 5.51
CA ASP A 271 29.48 -35.51 6.64
C ASP A 271 28.96 -34.69 7.82
N SER A 272 28.65 -35.43 8.88
CA SER A 272 28.20 -34.96 10.18
C SER A 272 29.27 -34.12 10.87
N ILE A 273 28.92 -32.89 11.28
CA ILE A 273 29.69 -32.11 12.27
C ILE A 273 28.74 -31.59 13.35
N THR A 274 29.12 -31.96 14.57
CA THR A 274 28.61 -31.62 15.89
C THR A 274 28.77 -30.15 16.27
N ASP A 275 27.80 -29.67 17.04
CA ASP A 275 27.77 -28.56 18.01
C ASP A 275 28.77 -27.39 17.92
N ALA A 276 28.23 -26.18 17.74
CA ALA A 276 28.78 -24.97 18.37
C ALA A 276 27.78 -23.79 18.44
N ASN A 277 27.44 -23.43 19.68
CA ASN A 277 27.17 -22.08 20.21
C ASN A 277 26.23 -21.11 19.47
N THR A 278 24.99 -21.03 19.97
CA THR A 278 24.06 -19.93 19.76
C THR A 278 24.40 -18.73 20.64
N LYS A 279 25.03 -17.69 20.04
CA LYS A 279 24.94 -16.31 20.56
C LYS A 279 23.66 -15.67 20.03
N THR A 280 22.76 -15.33 20.93
CA THR A 280 21.49 -14.65 20.68
C THR A 280 21.73 -13.23 20.16
N LYS A 281 21.62 -13.04 18.84
CA LYS A 281 21.50 -11.70 18.24
C LYS A 281 20.02 -11.30 18.28
N GLN A 282 19.70 -10.27 19.05
CA GLN A 282 18.37 -9.63 19.03
C GLN A 282 18.03 -9.22 17.59
N ARG A 283 16.97 -9.84 17.07
CA ARG A 283 16.42 -9.61 15.73
C ARG A 283 15.48 -8.41 15.81
N GLN A 284 15.85 -7.28 15.20
CA GLN A 284 14.91 -6.18 14.97
C GLN A 284 13.82 -6.66 14.01
N LEU A 285 12.62 -6.82 14.53
CA LEU A 285 11.43 -7.24 13.81
C LEU A 285 10.79 -6.03 13.14
N ASN A 286 11.28 -5.66 11.97
CA ASN A 286 10.65 -4.66 11.10
C ASN A 286 9.58 -5.32 10.21
N ASN A 287 8.64 -6.06 10.82
CA ASN A 287 7.50 -6.61 10.09
C ASN A 287 6.26 -5.79 10.45
N ILE A 288 5.57 -5.28 9.42
CA ILE A 288 4.28 -4.58 9.57
C ILE A 288 3.24 -5.43 10.32
N ASP A 289 3.40 -6.76 10.31
CA ASP A 289 2.46 -7.70 10.94
C ASP A 289 2.75 -8.02 12.40
N SER A 290 3.93 -7.70 12.95
CA SER A 290 4.11 -7.80 14.41
C SER A 290 3.20 -6.80 15.13
N PHE A 291 2.83 -5.69 14.49
CA PHE A 291 1.80 -4.76 14.97
C PHE A 291 0.37 -5.34 14.96
N GLN A 292 0.11 -6.45 14.25
CA GLN A 292 -1.18 -7.14 14.32
C GLN A 292 -1.23 -8.18 15.44
N GLN A 293 -0.10 -8.73 15.88
CA GLN A 293 -0.04 -9.78 16.90
C GLN A 293 0.18 -9.26 18.34
N GLU A 294 0.71 -8.05 18.56
CA GLU A 294 1.09 -7.56 19.90
C GLU A 294 -0.02 -6.88 20.74
N PHE A 295 -1.29 -6.85 20.30
CA PHE A 295 -2.36 -6.11 21.00
C PHE A 295 -3.59 -6.92 21.39
N GLU A 296 -3.44 -8.21 21.65
CA GLU A 296 -4.37 -8.94 22.54
C GLU A 296 -3.84 -8.80 23.98
N VAL A 297 -4.47 -7.90 24.75
CA VAL A 297 -4.39 -7.93 26.21
C VAL A 297 -5.80 -8.22 26.70
N ASP A 298 -5.93 -9.35 27.39
CA ASP A 298 -7.16 -9.82 28.02
C ASP A 298 -7.74 -8.78 28.99
N PHE A 299 -9.07 -8.82 29.12
CA PHE A 299 -9.93 -7.89 29.85
C PHE A 299 -9.56 -7.69 31.33
#